data_AF-A0A7X7PF47-F1
#
_entry.id   AF-A0A7X7PF47-F1
#
_cell.length_a   1.000
_cell.length_b   1.000
_cell.length_c   1.000
_cell.angle_alpha   90.00
_cell.angle_beta   90.00
_cell.angle_gamma   90.00
#
_symmetry.space_group_name_H-M   'P 1'
#
loop_
_entity.id
_entity.type
_entity.pdbx_description
1 polymer ?
#
loop_
_entity_poly.entity_id
_entity_poly.type
_entity_poly.pdbx_seq_one_letter_code
_entity_poly.pdbx_strand_id
1 'polypeptide(L)'
;MGQVDAGPADERTSGASQPDGQVCLLKSILGLDEHLPVYATPGFASWCAGNARWPPPSEGDALLLIDTRDSAALRDSGWRSHARGTSVLLVLGGAGRPGSPARRLARRVLRRERPRLSESRARALLDSLVNSRPVHRLGFDDGAHVPDTFTPDAATSSGAALLVMDRPPFDSGPWPTLRSLLGDPEAKPREVHLRARGAAVAIMEAARGDAVVRIVPAGRFQDVVERNHQLLIALRERLRARDDLLALLPRPLFLQRSGGLLLLAETRLTGVLAWTVARGELLRVIRRNMHEFLAALRGATLNSAHIDDARLDALLAPDQSTTVNATFVAPDVRDVLQRELEHARRVLRGRRLDLHASHGDFGWGNVLVEPETGQITGVIDWDTARLEDLPGIDRVNLEIQFLRARMPFPAAVAHVWNERLAHDGLGTAEQGHAVARALFGLAVVRYVTRAMSYPELYAQAQPGFRRALRWLSDELRP
;
A
#
# COMPACT_ATOMS: atom_id res chain seq x y z
N MET A 1 10.43 8.17 -63.12
CA MET A 1 11.52 7.22 -62.79
C MET A 1 12.16 7.69 -61.50
N GLY A 2 12.16 6.86 -60.45
CA GLY A 2 12.88 7.11 -59.21
C GLY A 2 11.99 7.31 -57.97
N GLN A 3 11.35 6.22 -57.52
CA GLN A 3 10.99 6.03 -56.11
C GLN A 3 12.25 6.18 -55.26
N VAL A 4 12.18 6.90 -54.14
CA VAL A 4 13.19 6.85 -53.10
C VAL A 4 12.57 6.16 -51.89
N ASP A 5 13.15 5.01 -51.56
CA ASP A 5 12.77 4.10 -50.51
C ASP A 5 12.79 4.75 -49.12
N ALA A 6 11.66 4.59 -48.42
CA ALA A 6 11.59 4.72 -46.98
C ALA A 6 12.10 3.40 -46.35
N GLY A 7 13.35 3.39 -45.88
CA GLY A 7 13.85 2.35 -44.99
C GLY A 7 13.19 2.47 -43.61
N PRO A 8 12.88 1.35 -42.94
CA PRO A 8 12.03 1.34 -41.76
C PRO A 8 12.74 1.92 -40.54
N ALA A 9 11.99 2.77 -39.82
CA ALA A 9 12.33 3.23 -38.50
C ALA A 9 12.51 2.04 -37.56
N ASP A 10 13.67 2.05 -36.89
CA ASP A 10 14.05 1.10 -35.87
C ASP A 10 12.95 0.94 -34.82
N GLU A 11 12.79 -0.31 -34.42
CA GLU A 11 11.70 -0.84 -33.64
C GLU A 11 11.53 -0.12 -32.30
N ARG A 12 10.38 0.56 -32.20
CA ARG A 12 9.45 0.52 -31.06
C ARG A 12 10.06 -0.13 -29.82
N THR A 13 10.45 0.74 -28.88
CA THR A 13 10.47 0.44 -27.45
C THR A 13 9.20 -0.33 -27.08
N SER A 14 9.38 -1.63 -26.96
CA SER A 14 8.36 -2.60 -26.63
C SER A 14 7.76 -2.23 -25.28
N GLY A 15 6.43 -2.28 -25.22
CA GLY A 15 5.68 -2.10 -24.00
C GLY A 15 6.22 -3.04 -22.93
N ALA A 16 6.61 -2.47 -21.79
CA ALA A 16 6.90 -3.23 -20.59
C ALA A 16 5.64 -4.02 -20.21
N SER A 17 5.61 -5.29 -20.59
CA SER A 17 4.79 -6.30 -19.96
C SER A 17 5.00 -6.17 -18.44
N GLN A 18 3.91 -6.01 -17.69
CA GLN A 18 3.99 -6.13 -16.24
C GLN A 18 4.61 -7.51 -15.94
N PRO A 19 5.70 -7.58 -15.17
CA PRO A 19 6.37 -8.85 -14.93
C PRO A 19 5.45 -9.79 -14.17
N ASP A 20 5.77 -11.08 -14.24
CA ASP A 20 5.34 -12.22 -13.41
C ASP A 20 5.44 -11.99 -11.87
N GLY A 21 5.00 -10.83 -11.38
CA GLY A 21 5.64 -10.14 -10.26
C GLY A 21 5.38 -10.79 -8.89
N GLN A 22 4.17 -11.28 -8.64
CA GLN A 22 3.81 -11.81 -7.33
C GLN A 22 4.42 -13.18 -7.06
N VAL A 23 4.47 -14.04 -8.08
CA VAL A 23 5.10 -15.37 -7.99
C VAL A 23 6.63 -15.23 -7.95
N CYS A 24 7.21 -14.37 -8.79
CA CYS A 24 8.65 -14.09 -8.73
C CYS A 24 9.04 -13.53 -7.36
N LEU A 25 8.28 -12.56 -6.83
CA LEU A 25 8.51 -12.03 -5.49
C LEU A 25 8.40 -13.12 -4.41
N LEU A 26 7.37 -13.98 -4.47
CA LEU A 26 7.20 -15.08 -3.54
C LEU A 26 8.41 -16.04 -3.58
N LYS A 27 8.87 -16.41 -4.77
CA LYS A 27 10.09 -17.23 -4.94
C LYS A 27 11.31 -16.54 -4.33
N SER A 28 11.54 -15.26 -4.60
CA SER A 28 12.66 -14.52 -4.04
C SER A 28 12.62 -14.47 -2.51
N ILE A 29 11.44 -14.20 -1.92
CA ILE A 29 11.25 -14.17 -0.46
C ILE A 29 11.55 -15.52 0.16
N LEU A 30 11.12 -16.61 -0.47
CA LEU A 30 11.33 -17.97 0.02
C LEU A 30 12.71 -18.54 -0.34
N GLY A 31 13.54 -17.78 -1.07
CA GLY A 31 14.83 -18.24 -1.58
C GLY A 31 14.71 -19.46 -2.49
N LEU A 32 13.64 -19.53 -3.28
CA LEU A 32 13.40 -20.59 -4.26
C LEU A 32 14.10 -20.25 -5.58
N ASP A 33 14.45 -21.30 -6.32
CA ASP A 33 14.95 -21.17 -7.69
C ASP A 33 13.94 -20.40 -8.55
N GLU A 34 14.42 -19.41 -9.30
CA GLU A 34 13.60 -18.61 -10.21
C GLU A 34 12.96 -19.49 -11.30
N HIS A 35 13.65 -20.56 -11.71
CA HIS A 35 13.19 -21.53 -12.69
C HIS A 35 12.31 -22.64 -12.09
N LEU A 36 12.08 -22.65 -10.77
CA LEU A 36 11.22 -23.64 -10.12
C LEU A 36 9.83 -23.65 -10.80
N PRO A 37 9.37 -24.79 -11.34
CA PRO A 37 8.07 -24.88 -11.99
C PRO A 37 6.94 -24.45 -11.06
N VAL A 38 5.98 -23.70 -11.59
CA VAL A 38 4.83 -23.19 -10.83
C VAL A 38 3.57 -23.85 -11.35
N TYR A 39 2.81 -24.47 -10.46
CA TYR A 39 1.50 -25.03 -10.77
C TYR A 39 0.46 -24.39 -9.88
N ALA A 40 -0.61 -23.91 -10.48
CA ALA A 40 -1.59 -23.09 -9.80
C ALA A 40 -3.01 -23.49 -10.19
N THR A 41 -3.92 -23.57 -9.22
CA THR A 41 -5.34 -23.71 -9.55
C THR A 41 -5.86 -22.44 -10.25
N PRO A 42 -6.97 -22.50 -11.00
CA PRO A 42 -7.47 -21.34 -11.76
C PRO A 42 -7.67 -20.06 -10.95
N GLY A 43 -8.02 -20.16 -9.66
CA GLY A 43 -8.16 -19.03 -8.74
C GLY A 43 -6.86 -18.25 -8.51
N PHE A 44 -5.71 -18.80 -8.86
CA PHE A 44 -4.39 -18.15 -8.84
C PHE A 44 -3.91 -17.71 -10.23
N ALA A 45 -4.70 -17.84 -11.29
CA ALA A 45 -4.25 -17.55 -12.66
C ALA A 45 -3.72 -16.12 -12.83
N SER A 46 -4.30 -15.14 -12.13
CA SER A 46 -3.85 -13.75 -12.14
C SER A 46 -2.48 -13.52 -11.49
N TRP A 47 -2.06 -14.40 -10.56
CA TRP A 47 -0.76 -14.31 -9.89
C TRP A 47 0.38 -14.79 -10.78
N CYS A 48 0.09 -15.73 -11.66
CA CYS A 48 1.08 -16.47 -12.42
C CYS A 48 1.31 -15.91 -13.83
N ALA A 49 0.67 -14.79 -14.19
CA ALA A 49 0.71 -14.16 -15.52
C ALA A 49 0.55 -15.15 -16.70
N GLY A 50 -0.22 -16.22 -16.50
CA GLY A 50 -0.45 -17.27 -17.51
C GLY A 50 0.63 -18.35 -17.61
N ASN A 51 1.72 -18.26 -16.84
CA ASN A 51 2.84 -19.22 -16.89
C ASN A 51 2.65 -20.45 -15.98
N ALA A 52 1.66 -20.45 -15.10
CA ALA A 52 1.37 -21.62 -14.27
C ALA A 52 0.55 -22.66 -15.02
N ARG A 53 0.92 -23.93 -14.84
CA ARG A 53 0.21 -25.07 -15.42
C ARG A 53 -0.69 -25.71 -14.36
N TRP A 54 -1.75 -26.40 -14.80
CA TRP A 54 -2.53 -27.29 -13.94
C TRP A 54 -3.04 -28.46 -14.78
N PRO A 55 -2.96 -29.72 -14.28
CA PRO A 55 -2.44 -30.15 -12.98
C PRO A 55 -0.89 -30.22 -12.91
N PRO A 56 -0.30 -30.31 -11.69
CA PRO A 56 1.13 -30.61 -11.52
C PRO A 56 1.50 -32.04 -11.96
N PRO A 57 2.77 -32.33 -12.26
CA PRO A 57 3.29 -33.69 -12.49
C PRO A 57 3.42 -34.44 -11.16
N SER A 58 3.33 -35.77 -11.21
CA SER A 58 3.30 -36.64 -10.02
C SER A 58 4.57 -36.59 -9.17
N GLU A 59 5.69 -36.17 -9.76
CA GLU A 59 7.01 -36.07 -9.11
C GLU A 59 7.73 -34.80 -9.57
N GLY A 60 8.63 -34.30 -8.72
CA GLY A 60 9.46 -33.13 -8.97
C GLY A 60 9.24 -31.97 -8.01
N ASP A 61 10.30 -31.19 -7.80
CA ASP A 61 10.22 -29.94 -7.04
C ASP A 61 9.46 -28.88 -7.82
N ALA A 62 8.51 -28.24 -7.16
CA ALA A 62 7.67 -27.20 -7.73
C ALA A 62 7.16 -26.25 -6.65
N LEU A 63 6.59 -25.13 -7.08
CA LEU A 63 5.76 -24.28 -6.24
C LEU A 63 4.30 -24.56 -6.59
N LEU A 64 3.55 -25.15 -5.64
CA LEU A 64 2.11 -25.36 -5.79
C LEU A 64 1.32 -24.20 -5.16
N LEU A 65 0.46 -23.57 -5.94
CA LEU A 65 -0.45 -22.52 -5.49
C LEU A 65 -1.89 -23.04 -5.55
N ILE A 66 -2.50 -23.30 -4.40
CA ILE A 66 -3.78 -24.00 -4.32
C ILE A 66 -4.86 -23.10 -3.70
N ASP A 67 -5.86 -22.73 -4.49
CA ASP A 67 -7.08 -22.13 -3.97
C ASP A 67 -8.10 -23.22 -3.62
N THR A 68 -8.44 -23.32 -2.33
CA THR A 68 -9.40 -24.32 -1.84
C THR A 68 -10.83 -24.13 -2.35
N ARG A 69 -11.14 -22.99 -2.99
CA ARG A 69 -12.44 -22.71 -3.60
C ARG A 69 -12.60 -23.35 -4.98
N ASP A 70 -11.51 -23.74 -5.64
CA ASP A 70 -11.51 -24.31 -6.99
C ASP A 70 -11.91 -25.80 -6.98
N SER A 71 -13.13 -26.08 -6.50
CA SER A 71 -13.58 -27.44 -6.21
C SER A 71 -13.58 -28.37 -7.43
N ALA A 72 -13.76 -27.84 -8.65
CA ALA A 72 -13.65 -28.62 -9.88
C ALA A 72 -12.20 -29.03 -10.16
N ALA A 73 -11.28 -28.05 -10.21
CA ALA A 73 -9.86 -28.29 -10.43
C ALA A 73 -9.25 -29.25 -9.40
N LEU A 74 -9.74 -29.22 -8.16
CA LEU A 74 -9.29 -30.10 -7.07
C LEU A 74 -9.89 -31.52 -7.10
N ARG A 75 -11.04 -31.72 -7.76
CA ARG A 75 -11.64 -33.06 -7.91
C ARG A 75 -10.96 -33.85 -9.02
N ASP A 76 -10.61 -33.19 -10.11
CA ASP A 76 -10.24 -33.86 -11.37
C ASP A 76 -8.73 -34.11 -11.51
N SER A 77 -7.90 -33.56 -10.62
CA SER A 77 -6.44 -33.49 -10.80
C SER A 77 -5.62 -34.50 -10.00
N GLY A 78 -6.21 -35.24 -9.05
CA GLY A 78 -5.43 -36.13 -8.17
C GLY A 78 -4.31 -35.41 -7.38
N TRP A 79 -4.33 -34.07 -7.29
CA TRP A 79 -3.26 -33.18 -6.78
C TRP A 79 -2.67 -33.55 -5.41
N ARG A 80 -3.36 -34.42 -4.66
CA ARG A 80 -2.98 -34.94 -3.35
C ARG A 80 -1.72 -35.78 -3.36
N SER A 81 -1.55 -36.65 -4.37
CA SER A 81 -0.32 -37.42 -4.54
C SER A 81 0.85 -36.50 -4.86
N HIS A 82 0.58 -35.48 -5.68
CA HIS A 82 1.52 -34.47 -6.13
C HIS A 82 2.05 -33.61 -4.98
N ALA A 83 1.16 -33.14 -4.08
CA ALA A 83 1.53 -32.34 -2.91
C ALA A 83 2.49 -33.05 -1.93
N ARG A 84 2.55 -34.39 -1.93
CA ARG A 84 3.51 -35.15 -1.11
C ARG A 84 4.92 -35.13 -1.68
N GLY A 85 5.06 -35.04 -3.00
CA GLY A 85 6.35 -34.97 -3.69
C GLY A 85 6.93 -33.57 -3.80
N THR A 86 6.12 -32.53 -3.58
CA THR A 86 6.56 -31.14 -3.75
C THR A 86 7.14 -30.54 -2.48
N SER A 87 8.20 -29.74 -2.61
CA SER A 87 8.92 -29.09 -1.51
C SER A 87 8.32 -27.76 -1.04
N VAL A 88 7.45 -27.10 -1.83
CA VAL A 88 6.72 -25.88 -1.43
C VAL A 88 5.26 -25.86 -1.87
N LEU A 89 4.37 -25.60 -0.92
CA LEU A 89 2.93 -25.50 -1.12
C LEU A 89 2.36 -24.24 -0.45
N LEU A 90 1.71 -23.37 -1.22
CA LEU A 90 0.91 -22.27 -0.72
C LEU A 90 -0.58 -22.59 -0.89
N VAL A 91 -1.33 -22.58 0.21
CA VAL A 91 -2.77 -22.88 0.21
C VAL A 91 -3.57 -21.65 0.62
N LEU A 92 -4.46 -21.15 -0.25
CA LEU A 92 -5.45 -20.14 0.11
C LEU A 92 -6.71 -20.79 0.67
N GLY A 93 -6.99 -20.49 1.94
CA GLY A 93 -8.25 -20.80 2.59
C GLY A 93 -9.26 -19.69 2.36
N GLY A 94 -10.28 -19.91 1.52
CA GLY A 94 -11.37 -18.95 1.33
C GLY A 94 -12.15 -18.69 2.63
N ALA A 95 -12.83 -17.54 2.71
CA ALA A 95 -13.83 -17.25 3.74
C ALA A 95 -15.09 -18.13 3.53
N GLY A 96 -14.95 -19.43 3.73
CA GLY A 96 -16.10 -20.34 3.74
C GLY A 96 -17.05 -20.01 4.89
N ARG A 97 -18.32 -20.43 4.75
CA ARG A 97 -19.34 -20.37 5.82
C ARG A 97 -18.74 -20.80 7.17
N PRO A 98 -19.14 -20.19 8.30
CA PRO A 98 -18.75 -20.65 9.63
C PRO A 98 -18.89 -22.17 9.74
N GLY A 99 -17.81 -22.87 10.08
CA GLY A 99 -17.80 -24.34 10.11
C GLY A 99 -17.47 -25.05 8.78
N SER A 100 -16.98 -24.38 7.74
CA SER A 100 -16.47 -25.08 6.56
C SER A 100 -15.28 -26.00 6.92
N PRO A 101 -15.08 -27.13 6.20
CA PRO A 101 -13.93 -28.01 6.41
C PRO A 101 -12.59 -27.27 6.36
N ALA A 102 -12.40 -26.33 5.41
CA ALA A 102 -11.20 -25.51 5.29
C ALA A 102 -10.99 -24.57 6.49
N ARG A 103 -12.07 -23.94 7.01
CA ARG A 103 -11.98 -23.05 8.17
C ARG A 103 -11.69 -23.81 9.47
N ARG A 104 -12.27 -25.00 9.66
CA ARG A 104 -11.95 -25.91 10.79
C ARG A 104 -10.49 -26.39 10.74
N LEU A 105 -9.97 -26.58 9.54
CA LEU A 105 -8.64 -27.10 9.28
C LEU A 105 -7.56 -26.04 9.49
N ALA A 106 -7.73 -24.84 8.94
CA ALA A 106 -6.86 -23.70 9.23
C ALA A 106 -6.77 -23.41 10.74
N ARG A 107 -7.88 -23.47 11.50
CA ARG A 107 -7.85 -23.33 12.98
C ARG A 107 -7.06 -24.42 13.68
N ARG A 108 -7.12 -25.66 13.20
CA ARG A 108 -6.46 -26.81 13.83
C ARG A 108 -4.96 -26.85 13.57
N VAL A 109 -4.56 -26.56 12.32
CA VAL A 109 -3.15 -26.42 11.93
C VAL A 109 -2.46 -25.33 12.76
N LEU A 110 -3.15 -24.20 12.97
CA LEU A 110 -2.61 -23.10 13.78
C LEU A 110 -2.61 -23.36 15.29
N ARG A 111 -3.48 -24.25 15.81
CA ARG A 111 -3.58 -24.54 17.27
C ARG A 111 -2.75 -25.74 17.74
N ARG A 112 -2.11 -26.51 16.83
CA ARG A 112 -1.41 -27.77 17.15
C ARG A 112 -2.25 -28.79 17.95
N GLU A 113 -3.58 -28.64 17.96
CA GLU A 113 -4.49 -29.51 18.71
C GLU A 113 -4.77 -30.79 17.89
N ARG A 114 -4.45 -31.96 18.45
CA ARG A 114 -4.87 -33.27 17.90
C ARG A 114 -6.38 -33.45 18.10
N PRO A 115 -7.22 -33.56 17.05
CA PRO A 115 -8.65 -33.72 17.26
C PRO A 115 -9.14 -35.13 16.88
N ARG A 116 -9.80 -35.79 17.85
CA ARG A 116 -10.74 -36.90 17.60
C ARG A 116 -12.03 -36.30 17.02
N LEU A 117 -12.47 -36.72 15.83
CA LEU A 117 -13.87 -36.64 15.28
C LEU A 117 -13.90 -37.00 13.79
N SER A 118 -15.01 -37.58 13.31
CA SER A 118 -15.24 -38.15 11.97
C SER A 118 -15.64 -37.12 10.88
N GLU A 119 -15.33 -37.48 9.62
CA GLU A 119 -15.64 -36.89 8.29
C GLU A 119 -14.94 -35.60 7.75
N SER A 120 -14.03 -35.81 6.78
CA SER A 120 -14.07 -35.33 5.36
C SER A 120 -12.68 -35.44 4.70
N ARG A 121 -12.61 -35.82 3.41
CA ARG A 121 -11.38 -36.16 2.65
C ARG A 121 -10.30 -35.07 2.59
N ALA A 122 -10.63 -33.79 2.83
CA ALA A 122 -9.65 -32.69 2.91
C ALA A 122 -8.84 -32.71 4.22
N ARG A 123 -9.41 -33.31 5.29
CA ARG A 123 -8.79 -33.45 6.61
C ARG A 123 -7.63 -34.43 6.60
N ALA A 124 -7.82 -35.63 6.02
CA ALA A 124 -6.75 -36.65 5.94
C ALA A 124 -5.50 -36.15 5.18
N LEU A 125 -5.68 -35.23 4.23
CA LEU A 125 -4.61 -34.69 3.41
C LEU A 125 -3.79 -33.63 4.16
N LEU A 126 -4.47 -32.65 4.74
CA LEU A 126 -3.78 -31.61 5.50
C LEU A 126 -3.26 -32.19 6.82
N ASP A 127 -3.95 -33.13 7.46
CA ASP A 127 -3.37 -33.88 8.59
C ASP A 127 -2.11 -34.66 8.16
N SER A 128 -2.06 -35.24 6.95
CA SER A 128 -0.85 -35.91 6.42
C SER A 128 0.30 -34.95 6.07
N LEU A 129 0.00 -33.73 5.63
CA LEU A 129 1.01 -32.72 5.25
C LEU A 129 1.49 -31.90 6.46
N VAL A 130 0.60 -31.61 7.41
CA VAL A 130 0.86 -30.79 8.61
C VAL A 130 1.60 -31.59 9.68
N ASN A 131 1.42 -32.92 9.73
CA ASN A 131 2.10 -33.76 10.73
C ASN A 131 3.57 -34.05 10.38
N SER A 132 4.04 -33.73 9.16
CA SER A 132 5.43 -33.97 8.72
C SER A 132 6.21 -32.70 8.37
N ARG A 133 5.55 -31.55 8.15
CA ARG A 133 6.19 -30.32 7.67
C ARG A 133 5.79 -29.09 8.49
N PRO A 134 6.71 -28.13 8.71
CA PRO A 134 6.36 -26.85 9.32
C PRO A 134 5.35 -26.08 8.46
N VAL A 135 4.40 -25.41 9.13
CA VAL A 135 3.36 -24.59 8.48
C VAL A 135 3.46 -23.15 8.98
N HIS A 136 3.49 -22.21 8.04
CA HIS A 136 3.65 -20.78 8.29
C HIS A 136 2.46 -20.02 7.72
N ARG A 137 2.03 -18.97 8.42
CA ARG A 137 0.96 -18.08 7.96
C ARG A 137 1.58 -16.93 7.16
N LEU A 138 1.07 -16.69 5.97
CA LEU A 138 1.36 -15.48 5.18
C LEU A 138 0.13 -14.57 5.17
N GLY A 139 0.36 -13.28 5.37
CA GLY A 139 -0.62 -12.21 5.20
C GLY A 139 -0.62 -11.69 3.76
N PHE A 140 -1.75 -11.11 3.35
CA PHE A 140 -1.93 -10.50 2.04
C PHE A 140 -2.81 -9.28 2.28
N ASP A 141 -2.48 -8.16 1.64
CA ASP A 141 -3.24 -6.92 1.77
C ASP A 141 -3.97 -6.56 0.47
N ASP A 142 -5.25 -6.19 0.64
CA ASP A 142 -6.17 -5.37 -0.19
C ASP A 142 -5.74 -5.02 -1.63
N GLY A 143 -5.44 -6.02 -2.45
CA GLY A 143 -5.51 -5.90 -3.91
C GLY A 143 -6.79 -6.53 -4.42
N ALA A 144 -7.37 -6.02 -5.52
CA ALA A 144 -8.59 -6.57 -6.12
C ALA A 144 -8.49 -8.05 -6.56
N HIS A 145 -7.29 -8.64 -6.49
CA HIS A 145 -7.00 -10.03 -6.83
C HIS A 145 -6.90 -10.94 -5.60
N VAL A 146 -6.94 -10.37 -4.40
CA VAL A 146 -7.16 -11.10 -3.14
C VAL A 146 -8.62 -10.84 -2.78
N PRO A 147 -9.49 -11.88 -2.67
CA PRO A 147 -10.92 -11.67 -2.48
C PRO A 147 -11.19 -10.80 -1.24
N ASP A 148 -12.06 -9.79 -1.33
CA ASP A 148 -12.41 -8.80 -0.27
C ASP A 148 -12.82 -9.39 1.10
N THR A 149 -12.96 -10.71 1.18
CA THR A 149 -13.20 -11.48 2.42
C THR A 149 -11.92 -11.93 3.13
N PHE A 150 -10.76 -11.48 2.64
CA PHE A 150 -9.44 -11.86 3.10
C PHE A 150 -8.87 -10.80 4.04
N THR A 151 -9.29 -10.81 5.30
CA THR A 151 -8.58 -10.09 6.35
C THR A 151 -7.92 -11.14 7.22
N PRO A 152 -6.58 -11.17 7.35
CA PRO A 152 -5.92 -12.09 8.26
C PRO A 152 -6.15 -11.65 9.71
N ASP A 153 -7.37 -11.84 10.21
CA ASP A 153 -7.68 -11.65 11.61
C ASP A 153 -6.97 -12.75 12.42
N ALA A 154 -6.31 -12.36 13.52
CA ALA A 154 -5.68 -13.30 14.45
C ALA A 154 -6.74 -14.19 15.13
N ALA A 155 -7.97 -13.68 15.30
CA ALA A 155 -9.07 -14.38 15.95
C ALA A 155 -9.90 -15.25 14.99
N THR A 156 -10.00 -14.86 13.72
CA THR A 156 -10.81 -15.57 12.73
C THR A 156 -9.96 -16.07 11.55
N SER A 157 -9.81 -17.39 11.47
CA SER A 157 -9.14 -18.15 10.39
C SER A 157 -9.80 -18.02 8.99
N SER A 158 -10.46 -16.91 8.70
CA SER A 158 -11.08 -16.57 7.41
C SER A 158 -10.02 -15.87 6.55
N GLY A 159 -9.80 -16.32 5.32
CA GLY A 159 -8.86 -15.63 4.41
C GLY A 159 -7.41 -15.70 4.88
N ALA A 160 -6.87 -16.89 5.08
CA ALA A 160 -5.46 -17.08 5.40
C ALA A 160 -4.77 -17.86 4.27
N ALA A 161 -3.53 -17.50 3.94
CA ALA A 161 -2.67 -18.39 3.18
C ALA A 161 -1.74 -19.15 4.13
N LEU A 162 -1.65 -20.44 3.89
CA LEU A 162 -0.78 -21.34 4.62
C LEU A 162 0.35 -21.77 3.69
N LEU A 163 1.56 -21.44 4.09
CA LEU A 163 2.79 -21.90 3.46
C LEU A 163 3.25 -23.18 4.16
N VAL A 164 3.45 -24.24 3.37
CA VAL A 164 3.93 -25.54 3.82
C VAL A 164 5.20 -25.85 3.05
N MET A 165 6.30 -26.10 3.76
CA MET A 165 7.62 -26.32 3.16
C MET A 165 8.40 -27.39 3.93
N ASP A 166 9.28 -28.12 3.26
CA ASP A 166 10.18 -29.09 3.91
C ASP A 166 11.28 -28.43 4.76
N ARG A 167 11.61 -27.17 4.44
CA ARG A 167 12.60 -26.36 5.16
C ARG A 167 11.92 -25.18 5.85
N PRO A 168 12.49 -24.66 6.94
CA PRO A 168 11.99 -23.42 7.55
C PRO A 168 12.01 -22.30 6.47
N PRO A 169 10.88 -21.64 6.20
CA PRO A 169 10.70 -20.77 5.02
C PRO A 169 11.50 -19.47 5.04
N PHE A 170 12.39 -19.25 6.02
CA PHE A 170 13.06 -17.97 6.22
C PHE A 170 14.56 -18.12 6.57
N ASP A 171 15.18 -19.22 6.17
CA ASP A 171 16.63 -19.44 6.35
C ASP A 171 17.44 -19.26 5.06
N SER A 172 16.77 -19.01 3.93
CA SER A 172 17.35 -18.73 2.61
C SER A 172 16.91 -17.36 2.09
N GLY A 173 17.22 -17.01 0.83
CA GLY A 173 16.73 -15.77 0.21
C GLY A 173 17.24 -14.51 0.93
N PRO A 174 16.40 -13.49 1.18
CA PRO A 174 16.84 -12.24 1.78
C PRO A 174 17.08 -12.32 3.30
N TRP A 175 16.60 -13.36 3.99
CA TRP A 175 16.51 -13.36 5.46
C TRP A 175 17.87 -13.40 6.18
N PRO A 176 18.88 -14.16 5.75
CA PRO A 176 20.22 -14.07 6.35
C PRO A 176 20.82 -12.66 6.23
N THR A 177 20.64 -12.03 5.07
CA THR A 177 21.05 -10.63 4.85
C THR A 177 20.29 -9.68 5.77
N LEU A 178 18.97 -9.85 5.92
CA LEU A 178 18.16 -9.02 6.81
C LEU A 178 18.58 -9.14 8.28
N ARG A 179 18.82 -10.36 8.78
CA ARG A 179 19.34 -10.61 10.14
C ARG A 179 20.68 -9.90 10.37
N SER A 180 21.59 -10.02 9.39
CA SER A 180 22.89 -9.34 9.41
C SER A 180 22.75 -7.81 9.44
N LEU A 181 21.91 -7.24 8.56
CA LEU A 181 21.67 -5.79 8.48
C LEU A 181 20.99 -5.23 9.74
N LEU A 182 20.13 -6.01 10.39
CA LEU A 182 19.54 -5.66 11.68
C LEU A 182 20.54 -5.77 12.84
N GLY A 183 21.69 -6.40 12.62
CA GLY A 183 22.67 -6.70 13.68
C GLY A 183 22.15 -7.71 14.70
N ASP A 184 21.25 -8.59 14.28
CA ASP A 184 20.63 -9.62 15.13
C ASP A 184 20.49 -10.94 14.36
N PRO A 185 21.39 -11.93 14.60
CA PRO A 185 21.35 -13.22 13.93
C PRO A 185 20.12 -14.06 14.31
N GLU A 186 19.46 -13.75 15.42
CA GLU A 186 18.26 -14.46 15.90
C GLU A 186 16.96 -13.79 15.46
N ALA A 187 17.03 -12.67 14.73
CA ALA A 187 15.85 -11.96 14.26
C ALA A 187 14.97 -12.85 13.36
N LYS A 188 13.67 -12.87 13.65
CA LYS A 188 12.70 -13.77 12.99
C LYS A 188 11.51 -12.97 12.45
N PRO A 189 11.01 -13.29 11.25
CA PRO A 189 9.78 -12.69 10.77
C PRO A 189 8.60 -13.23 11.59
N ARG A 190 7.89 -12.32 12.25
CA ARG A 190 6.63 -12.60 12.95
C ARG A 190 5.46 -12.66 11.97
N GLU A 191 5.46 -11.75 11.00
CA GLU A 191 4.44 -11.65 9.95
C GLU A 191 5.09 -11.28 8.63
N VAL A 192 4.58 -11.80 7.52
CA VAL A 192 4.99 -11.41 6.17
C VAL A 192 3.74 -11.19 5.34
N HIS A 193 3.61 -9.99 4.79
CA HIS A 193 2.47 -9.54 4.01
C HIS A 193 2.88 -9.31 2.56
N LEU A 194 2.28 -10.04 1.63
CA LEU A 194 2.47 -9.82 0.19
C LEU A 194 1.52 -8.71 -0.29
N ARG A 195 2.08 -7.62 -0.82
CA ARG A 195 1.32 -6.48 -1.33
C ARG A 195 1.06 -6.66 -2.82
N ALA A 196 -0.14 -6.28 -3.25
CA ALA A 196 -0.53 -6.30 -4.67
C ALA A 196 0.40 -5.45 -5.57
N ARG A 197 1.05 -4.43 -5.00
CA ARG A 197 2.02 -3.55 -5.67
C ARG A 197 3.37 -4.22 -5.99
N GLY A 198 3.49 -5.52 -5.72
CA GLY A 198 4.70 -6.28 -5.98
C GLY A 198 5.79 -6.03 -4.94
N ALA A 199 5.43 -5.77 -3.68
CA ALA A 199 6.38 -5.70 -2.57
C ALA A 199 5.93 -6.62 -1.43
N ALA A 200 6.86 -7.08 -0.60
CA ALA A 200 6.55 -7.73 0.65
C ALA A 200 6.82 -6.79 1.82
N VAL A 201 5.99 -6.87 2.85
CA VAL A 201 6.21 -6.19 4.13
C VAL A 201 6.30 -7.24 5.23
N ALA A 202 7.46 -7.37 5.85
CA ALA A 202 7.68 -8.26 6.97
C ALA A 202 7.77 -7.48 8.29
N ILE A 203 7.16 -7.99 9.34
CA ILE A 203 7.40 -7.55 10.71
C ILE A 203 8.46 -8.50 11.28
N MET A 204 9.62 -7.97 11.60
CA MET A 204 10.73 -8.69 12.21
C MET A 204 10.75 -8.44 13.72
N GLU A 205 10.77 -9.52 14.50
CA GLU A 205 11.10 -9.48 15.92
C GLU A 205 12.62 -9.53 16.04
N ALA A 206 13.21 -8.54 16.72
CA ALA A 206 14.65 -8.42 16.93
C ALA A 206 14.95 -7.94 18.36
N ALA A 207 16.12 -8.28 18.88
CA ALA A 207 16.56 -7.98 20.25
C ALA A 207 16.58 -6.48 20.56
N ARG A 208 16.77 -5.63 19.54
CA ARG A 208 16.79 -4.16 19.65
C ARG A 208 15.42 -3.52 19.42
N GLY A 209 14.36 -4.32 19.33
CA GLY A 209 13.00 -3.91 19.03
C GLY A 209 12.53 -4.33 17.65
N ASP A 210 11.20 -4.38 17.48
CA ASP A 210 10.57 -4.79 16.24
C ASP A 210 10.92 -3.85 15.07
N ALA A 211 11.11 -4.44 13.89
CA ALA A 211 11.34 -3.72 12.64
C ALA A 211 10.26 -4.05 11.61
N VAL A 212 9.92 -3.06 10.78
CA VAL A 212 9.12 -3.25 9.57
C VAL A 212 10.08 -3.26 8.38
N VAL A 213 10.11 -4.37 7.65
CA VAL A 213 10.99 -4.58 6.50
C VAL A 213 10.17 -4.60 5.22
N ARG A 214 10.50 -3.73 4.27
CA ARG A 214 9.97 -3.76 2.90
C ARG A 214 10.97 -4.50 1.99
N ILE A 215 10.49 -5.51 1.27
CA ILE A 215 11.26 -6.32 0.31
C ILE A 215 10.68 -6.04 -1.07
N VAL A 216 11.45 -5.40 -1.93
CA VAL A 216 10.98 -4.86 -3.21
C VAL A 216 11.79 -5.45 -4.36
N PRO A 217 11.17 -6.15 -5.32
CA PRO A 217 11.85 -6.72 -6.47
C PRO A 217 12.33 -5.62 -7.43
N ALA A 218 13.24 -5.97 -8.34
CA ALA A 218 13.76 -5.04 -9.34
C ALA A 218 12.63 -4.40 -10.18
N GLY A 219 12.73 -3.09 -10.40
CA GLY A 219 11.81 -2.33 -11.23
C GLY A 219 11.44 -0.96 -10.65
N ARG A 220 10.52 -0.27 -11.32
CA ARG A 220 10.12 1.12 -11.03
C ARG A 220 9.67 1.39 -9.59
N PHE A 221 9.25 0.36 -8.86
CA PHE A 221 8.80 0.52 -7.47
C PHE A 221 9.96 0.72 -6.50
N GLN A 222 11.18 0.27 -6.84
CA GLN A 222 12.38 0.54 -6.04
C GLN A 222 12.67 2.03 -5.93
N ASP A 223 12.57 2.78 -7.03
CA ASP A 223 12.83 4.22 -7.05
C ASP A 223 11.81 5.02 -6.23
N VAL A 224 10.58 4.52 -6.12
CA VAL A 224 9.56 5.09 -5.24
C VAL A 224 9.96 4.87 -3.79
N VAL A 225 10.24 3.62 -3.41
CA VAL A 225 10.59 3.27 -2.02
C VAL A 225 11.89 3.94 -1.56
N GLU A 226 12.89 4.04 -2.44
CA GLU A 226 14.16 4.70 -2.16
C GLU A 226 13.98 6.21 -1.92
N ARG A 227 13.18 6.89 -2.76
CA ARG A 227 12.84 8.31 -2.52
C ARG A 227 12.10 8.51 -1.21
N ASN A 228 11.20 7.60 -0.85
CA ASN A 228 10.43 7.68 0.40
C ASN A 228 11.35 7.54 1.62
N HIS A 229 12.31 6.62 1.55
CA HIS A 229 13.33 6.45 2.57
C HIS A 229 14.17 7.73 2.76
N GLN A 230 14.66 8.30 1.65
CA GLN A 230 15.44 9.53 1.67
C GLN A 230 14.63 10.71 2.23
N LEU A 231 13.34 10.80 1.87
CA LEU A 231 12.45 11.82 2.41
C LEU A 231 12.28 11.67 3.92
N LEU A 232 12.05 10.46 4.42
CA LEU A 232 11.89 10.22 5.85
C LEU A 232 13.17 10.58 6.63
N ILE A 233 14.36 10.26 6.10
CA ILE A 233 15.63 10.71 6.68
C ILE A 233 15.68 12.24 6.75
N ALA A 234 15.42 12.92 5.64
CA ALA A 234 15.47 14.37 5.57
C ALA A 234 14.42 15.05 6.46
N LEU A 235 13.23 14.47 6.58
CA LEU A 235 12.18 14.95 7.48
C LEU A 235 12.61 14.82 8.94
N ARG A 236 13.17 13.68 9.33
CA ARG A 236 13.69 13.48 10.69
C ARG A 236 14.81 14.47 11.01
N GLU A 237 15.71 14.76 10.08
CA GLU A 237 16.74 15.79 10.28
C GLU A 237 16.14 17.18 10.50
N ARG A 238 15.10 17.56 9.73
CA ARG A 238 14.37 18.81 9.95
C ARG A 238 13.69 18.86 11.32
N LEU A 239 13.30 17.70 11.85
CA LEU A 239 12.63 17.55 13.14
C LEU A 239 13.59 17.23 14.29
N ARG A 240 14.91 17.34 14.11
CA ARG A 240 15.92 16.94 15.12
C ARG A 240 15.77 17.60 16.50
N ALA A 241 15.08 18.74 16.58
CA ALA A 241 14.82 19.47 17.82
C ALA A 241 13.40 19.22 18.40
N ARG A 242 12.66 18.26 17.84
CA ARG A 242 11.26 17.95 18.16
C ARG A 242 11.10 16.47 18.46
N ASP A 243 11.59 16.05 19.61
CA ASP A 243 11.51 14.67 20.10
C ASP A 243 10.06 14.14 20.13
N ASP A 244 9.12 15.03 20.45
CA ASP A 244 7.69 14.76 20.44
C ASP A 244 7.18 14.30 19.06
N LEU A 245 7.65 14.92 17.98
CA LEU A 245 7.31 14.52 16.61
C LEU A 245 8.14 13.35 16.12
N LEU A 246 9.44 13.30 16.46
CA LEU A 246 10.33 12.21 16.05
C LEU A 246 9.90 10.84 16.59
N ALA A 247 9.30 10.81 17.77
CA ALA A 247 8.73 9.60 18.37
C ALA A 247 7.52 9.06 17.58
N LEU A 248 6.83 9.91 16.81
CA LEU A 248 5.67 9.55 16.00
C LEU A 248 6.04 9.12 14.57
N LEU A 249 7.32 9.20 14.21
CA LEU A 249 7.82 8.84 12.87
C LEU A 249 8.59 7.53 12.92
N PRO A 250 8.47 6.65 11.91
CA PRO A 250 9.35 5.51 11.78
C PRO A 250 10.80 6.02 11.69
N ARG A 251 11.73 5.30 12.31
CA ARG A 251 13.16 5.56 12.19
C ARG A 251 13.73 4.64 11.12
N PRO A 252 14.27 5.19 10.01
CA PRO A 252 15.05 4.42 9.05
C PRO A 252 16.16 3.64 9.74
N LEU A 253 16.24 2.34 9.48
CA LEU A 253 17.30 1.46 10.00
C LEU A 253 18.34 1.19 8.92
N PHE A 254 17.90 0.79 7.72
CA PHE A 254 18.77 0.61 6.56
C PHE A 254 17.98 0.64 5.25
N LEU A 255 18.72 0.84 4.16
CA LEU A 255 18.31 0.59 2.78
C LEU A 255 19.48 -0.09 2.06
N GLN A 256 19.24 -1.27 1.48
CA GLN A 256 20.28 -2.09 0.86
C GLN A 256 19.74 -2.83 -0.37
N ARG A 257 20.53 -2.89 -1.44
CA ARG A 257 20.25 -3.76 -2.58
C ARG A 257 20.98 -5.09 -2.42
N SER A 258 20.29 -6.21 -2.60
CA SER A 258 20.84 -7.56 -2.47
C SER A 258 20.07 -8.54 -3.36
N GLY A 259 20.77 -9.24 -4.26
CA GLY A 259 20.16 -10.26 -5.13
C GLY A 259 19.00 -9.74 -5.99
N GLY A 260 19.12 -8.53 -6.54
CA GLY A 260 18.05 -7.87 -7.31
C GLY A 260 16.90 -7.30 -6.48
N LEU A 261 16.86 -7.57 -5.17
CA LEU A 261 15.90 -6.99 -4.24
C LEU A 261 16.44 -5.68 -3.65
N LEU A 262 15.53 -4.73 -3.41
CA LEU A 262 15.75 -3.61 -2.52
C LEU A 262 15.12 -3.97 -1.17
N LEU A 263 15.95 -3.97 -0.14
CA LEU A 263 15.58 -4.24 1.24
C LEU A 263 15.62 -2.93 2.01
N LEU A 264 14.51 -2.55 2.62
CA LEU A 264 14.41 -1.38 3.48
C LEU A 264 13.87 -1.81 4.83
N ALA A 265 14.42 -1.27 5.91
CA ALA A 265 13.89 -1.49 7.25
C ALA A 265 13.72 -0.17 8.01
N GLU A 266 12.65 -0.12 8.80
CA GLU A 266 12.31 0.98 9.69
C GLU A 266 11.88 0.42 11.05
N THR A 267 11.97 1.21 12.11
CA THR A 267 11.43 0.82 13.42
C THR A 267 9.92 0.67 13.35
N ARG A 268 9.38 -0.38 13.97
CA ARG A 268 7.95 -0.53 14.15
C ARG A 268 7.43 0.50 15.16
N LEU A 269 6.38 1.24 14.80
CA LEU A 269 5.63 2.08 15.72
C LEU A 269 4.55 1.26 16.44
N THR A 270 4.21 1.66 17.67
CA THR A 270 3.18 1.03 18.49
C THR A 270 1.78 1.56 18.15
N GLY A 271 0.75 0.87 18.63
CA GLY A 271 -0.66 1.25 18.45
C GLY A 271 -1.38 0.50 17.32
N VAL A 272 -2.62 0.90 17.07
CA VAL A 272 -3.51 0.34 16.04
C VAL A 272 -3.92 1.43 15.06
N LEU A 273 -4.28 1.05 13.82
CA LEU A 273 -4.77 2.01 12.84
C LEU A 273 -6.02 2.73 13.36
N ALA A 274 -6.04 4.06 13.29
CA ALA A 274 -7.08 4.89 13.89
C ALA A 274 -8.49 4.50 13.43
N TRP A 275 -8.67 4.21 12.13
CA TRP A 275 -9.97 3.82 11.59
C TRP A 275 -10.56 2.53 12.21
N THR A 276 -9.74 1.66 12.80
CA THR A 276 -10.21 0.39 13.39
C THR A 276 -10.97 0.61 14.70
N VAL A 277 -10.63 1.69 15.42
CA VAL A 277 -11.21 2.03 16.74
C VAL A 277 -12.06 3.30 16.72
N ALA A 278 -11.96 4.11 15.67
CA ALA A 278 -12.60 5.42 15.54
C ALA A 278 -14.14 5.36 15.59
N ARG A 279 -14.72 5.46 16.80
CA ARG A 279 -16.18 5.42 17.05
C ARG A 279 -16.60 6.44 18.11
N GLY A 280 -17.82 6.96 18.01
CA GLY A 280 -18.43 7.80 19.05
C GLY A 280 -17.58 9.01 19.47
N GLU A 281 -17.34 9.15 20.78
CA GLU A 281 -16.45 10.18 21.36
C GLU A 281 -15.00 10.01 20.91
N LEU A 282 -14.51 8.77 20.84
CA LEU A 282 -13.12 8.47 20.47
C LEU A 282 -12.78 8.99 19.07
N LEU A 283 -13.72 8.93 18.12
CA LEU A 283 -13.56 9.55 16.80
C LEU A 283 -13.29 11.07 16.90
N ARG A 284 -13.97 11.78 17.80
CA ARG A 284 -13.75 13.22 17.99
C ARG A 284 -12.37 13.50 18.59
N VAL A 285 -11.96 12.69 19.56
CA VAL A 285 -10.62 12.77 20.16
C VAL A 285 -9.53 12.50 19.13
N ILE A 286 -9.64 11.42 18.35
CA ILE A 286 -8.71 11.08 17.28
C ILE A 286 -8.60 12.21 16.26
N ARG A 287 -9.73 12.73 15.77
CA ARG A 287 -9.75 13.86 14.82
C ARG A 287 -9.05 15.09 15.37
N ARG A 288 -9.28 15.43 16.64
CA ARG A 288 -8.59 16.54 17.31
C ARG A 288 -7.08 16.30 17.37
N ASN A 289 -6.65 15.13 17.84
CA ASN A 289 -5.23 14.79 17.95
C ASN A 289 -4.54 14.80 16.57
N MET A 290 -5.25 14.39 15.51
CA MET A 290 -4.76 14.48 14.13
C MET A 290 -4.58 15.93 13.65
N HIS A 291 -5.47 16.85 14.03
CA HIS A 291 -5.27 18.27 13.77
C HIS A 291 -4.09 18.86 14.54
N GLU A 292 -3.94 18.48 15.81
CA GLU A 292 -2.82 18.90 16.65
C GLU A 292 -1.48 18.41 16.07
N PHE A 293 -1.42 17.17 15.59
CA PHE A 293 -0.25 16.65 14.87
C PHE A 293 0.08 17.47 13.62
N LEU A 294 -0.91 17.75 12.76
CA LEU A 294 -0.68 18.56 11.54
C LEU A 294 -0.21 19.97 11.87
N ALA A 295 -0.78 20.59 12.92
CA ALA A 295 -0.37 21.90 13.38
C ALA A 295 1.07 21.89 13.92
N ALA A 296 1.43 20.87 14.71
CA ALA A 296 2.78 20.70 15.23
C ALA A 296 3.81 20.45 14.12
N LEU A 297 3.49 19.60 13.14
CA LEU A 297 4.33 19.33 11.98
C LEU A 297 4.56 20.60 11.14
N ARG A 298 3.47 21.34 10.84
CA ARG A 298 3.56 22.64 10.16
C ARG A 298 4.47 23.59 10.93
N GLY A 299 4.22 23.76 12.23
CA GLY A 299 5.00 24.68 13.06
C GLY A 299 6.49 24.32 13.13
N ALA A 300 6.83 23.04 13.12
CA ALA A 300 8.22 22.57 13.15
C ALA A 300 8.95 22.69 11.79
N THR A 301 8.23 22.70 10.67
CA THR A 301 8.80 22.62 9.31
C THR A 301 8.50 23.84 8.44
N LEU A 302 7.89 24.87 9.03
CA LEU A 302 7.49 26.10 8.36
C LEU A 302 8.69 26.80 7.71
N ASN A 303 8.53 27.15 6.44
CA ASN A 303 9.45 27.94 5.65
C ASN A 303 8.66 28.94 4.80
N SER A 304 8.60 30.21 5.22
CA SER A 304 7.96 31.26 4.43
C SER A 304 8.84 31.63 3.25
N ALA A 305 8.37 31.35 2.03
CA ALA A 305 9.12 31.53 0.80
C ALA A 305 8.35 32.37 -0.22
N HIS A 306 9.10 33.10 -1.06
CA HIS A 306 8.55 33.67 -2.28
C HIS A 306 8.41 32.56 -3.33
N ILE A 307 7.26 32.54 -4.01
CA ILE A 307 6.91 31.53 -5.00
C ILE A 307 7.16 32.10 -6.40
N ASP A 308 8.38 31.91 -6.88
CA ASP A 308 8.73 32.14 -8.28
C ASP A 308 8.22 31.01 -9.18
N ASP A 309 8.43 31.16 -10.49
CA ASP A 309 7.96 30.19 -11.49
C ASP A 309 8.61 28.82 -11.33
N ALA A 310 9.93 28.78 -11.11
CA ALA A 310 10.67 27.53 -10.99
C ALA A 310 10.21 26.73 -9.76
N ARG A 311 10.00 27.40 -8.63
CA ARG A 311 9.52 26.77 -7.40
C ARG A 311 8.07 26.34 -7.51
N LEU A 312 7.22 27.14 -8.15
CA LEU A 312 5.83 26.78 -8.39
C LEU A 312 5.72 25.56 -9.31
N ASP A 313 6.50 25.52 -10.39
CA ASP A 313 6.55 24.37 -11.28
C ASP A 313 7.06 23.13 -10.56
N ALA A 314 8.07 23.23 -9.71
CA ALA A 314 8.53 22.12 -8.88
C ALA A 314 7.42 21.59 -7.93
N LEU A 315 6.64 22.49 -7.31
CA LEU A 315 5.54 22.12 -6.42
C LEU A 315 4.36 21.46 -7.16
N LEU A 316 4.13 21.79 -8.42
CA LEU A 316 3.02 21.28 -9.24
C LEU A 316 3.42 20.10 -10.15
N ALA A 317 4.70 19.91 -10.43
CA ALA A 317 5.20 18.89 -11.36
C ALA A 317 4.73 17.45 -11.08
N PRO A 318 4.69 16.96 -9.83
CA PRO A 318 4.21 15.60 -9.57
C PRO A 318 2.74 15.40 -9.98
N ASP A 319 1.91 16.41 -9.73
CA ASP A 319 0.48 16.39 -10.04
C ASP A 319 0.23 16.53 -11.55
N GLN A 320 1.01 17.39 -12.20
CA GLN A 320 0.98 17.57 -13.65
C GLN A 320 1.43 16.29 -14.38
N SER A 321 2.54 15.68 -13.95
CA SER A 321 3.04 14.41 -14.49
C SER A 321 2.01 13.28 -14.35
N THR A 322 1.42 13.13 -13.17
CA THR A 322 0.39 12.11 -12.93
C THR A 322 -0.83 12.31 -13.84
N THR A 323 -1.29 13.55 -13.96
CA THR A 323 -2.45 13.91 -14.79
C THR A 323 -2.22 13.62 -16.27
N VAL A 324 -1.03 13.94 -16.80
CA VAL A 324 -0.67 13.71 -18.21
C VAL A 324 -0.51 12.22 -18.51
N ASN A 325 0.12 11.47 -17.60
CA ASN A 325 0.45 10.06 -17.81
C ASN A 325 -0.72 9.09 -17.55
N ALA A 326 -1.81 9.56 -16.93
CA ALA A 326 -2.97 8.72 -16.63
C ALA A 326 -3.86 8.50 -17.88
N THR A 327 -3.49 7.55 -18.73
CA THR A 327 -4.17 7.24 -20.00
C THR A 327 -5.58 6.66 -19.85
N PHE A 328 -5.91 6.10 -18.69
CA PHE A 328 -7.22 5.53 -18.36
C PHE A 328 -8.23 6.57 -17.83
N VAL A 329 -7.80 7.82 -17.63
CA VAL A 329 -8.65 8.90 -17.11
C VAL A 329 -9.46 9.52 -18.25
N ALA A 330 -10.76 9.71 -18.01
CA ALA A 330 -11.65 10.38 -18.97
C ALA A 330 -11.14 11.78 -19.35
N PRO A 331 -11.18 12.17 -20.64
CA PRO A 331 -10.64 13.46 -21.10
C PRO A 331 -11.18 14.67 -20.33
N ASP A 332 -12.49 14.71 -20.07
CA ASP A 332 -13.09 15.87 -19.38
C ASP A 332 -12.66 16.00 -17.91
N VAL A 333 -12.31 14.88 -17.25
CA VAL A 333 -11.71 14.92 -15.91
C VAL A 333 -10.29 15.47 -15.98
N ARG A 334 -9.50 15.01 -16.97
CA ARG A 334 -8.14 15.51 -17.19
C ARG A 334 -8.12 17.01 -17.44
N ASP A 335 -9.04 17.50 -18.28
CA ASP A 335 -9.15 18.92 -18.60
C ASP A 335 -9.45 19.77 -17.35
N VAL A 336 -10.34 19.31 -16.47
CA VAL A 336 -10.62 20.02 -15.22
C VAL A 336 -9.39 20.06 -14.31
N LEU A 337 -8.68 18.93 -14.15
CA LEU A 337 -7.47 18.90 -13.34
C LEU A 337 -6.40 19.86 -13.87
N GLN A 338 -6.20 19.89 -15.19
CA GLN A 338 -5.27 20.83 -15.83
C GLN A 338 -5.68 22.29 -15.60
N ARG A 339 -6.98 22.61 -15.73
CA ARG A 339 -7.48 23.96 -15.44
C ARG A 339 -7.27 24.39 -13.98
N GLU A 340 -7.46 23.48 -13.03
CA GLU A 340 -7.22 23.78 -11.60
C GLU A 340 -5.72 24.00 -11.32
N LEU A 341 -4.84 23.19 -11.93
CA LEU A 341 -3.38 23.40 -11.86
C LEU A 341 -2.97 24.76 -12.45
N GLU A 342 -3.52 25.13 -13.60
CA GLU A 342 -3.26 26.43 -14.24
C GLU A 342 -3.82 27.61 -13.45
N HIS A 343 -5.02 27.45 -12.86
CA HIS A 343 -5.61 28.45 -11.98
C HIS A 343 -4.71 28.70 -10.78
N ALA A 344 -4.25 27.63 -10.11
CA ALA A 344 -3.34 27.76 -8.99
C ALA A 344 -2.01 28.39 -9.41
N ARG A 345 -1.46 28.02 -10.58
CA ARG A 345 -0.24 28.66 -11.13
C ARG A 345 -0.44 30.18 -11.23
N ARG A 346 -1.57 30.63 -11.78
CA ARG A 346 -1.87 32.06 -11.96
C ARG A 346 -2.03 32.82 -10.64
N VAL A 347 -2.69 32.22 -9.65
CA VAL A 347 -3.00 32.87 -8.38
C VAL A 347 -1.80 32.93 -7.44
N LEU A 348 -1.01 31.85 -7.40
CA LEU A 348 0.07 31.67 -6.43
C LEU A 348 1.41 32.25 -6.90
N ARG A 349 1.59 32.50 -8.20
CA ARG A 349 2.81 33.09 -8.76
C ARG A 349 3.12 34.45 -8.11
N GLY A 350 4.38 34.63 -7.71
CA GLY A 350 4.89 35.84 -7.09
C GLY A 350 4.37 36.08 -5.67
N ARG A 351 3.65 35.13 -5.07
CA ARG A 351 3.15 35.25 -3.70
C ARG A 351 4.22 34.80 -2.71
N ARG A 352 4.11 35.30 -1.47
CA ARG A 352 4.83 34.74 -0.34
C ARG A 352 3.91 33.74 0.36
N LEU A 353 4.31 32.47 0.40
CA LEU A 353 3.54 31.39 1.01
C LEU A 353 4.36 30.71 2.11
N ASP A 354 3.64 30.20 3.09
CA ASP A 354 4.17 29.38 4.17
C ASP A 354 4.23 27.92 3.70
N LEU A 355 5.40 27.51 3.21
CA LEU A 355 5.61 26.12 2.83
C LEU A 355 5.96 25.30 4.07
N HIS A 356 5.54 24.05 4.12
CA HIS A 356 5.89 23.15 5.22
C HIS A 356 5.92 21.70 4.76
N ALA A 357 6.45 20.80 5.59
CA ALA A 357 6.40 19.39 5.27
C ALA A 357 4.93 18.90 5.30
N SER A 358 4.56 18.06 4.34
CA SER A 358 3.27 17.39 4.27
C SER A 358 3.47 15.88 4.14
N HIS A 359 2.46 15.13 4.57
CA HIS A 359 2.39 13.69 4.40
C HIS A 359 1.87 13.31 3.01
N GLY A 360 0.99 14.11 2.40
CA GLY A 360 0.42 13.87 1.06
C GLY A 360 -0.71 12.83 1.00
N ASP A 361 -0.77 11.95 2.00
CA ASP A 361 -1.86 11.00 2.24
C ASP A 361 -2.22 10.93 3.73
N PHE A 362 -2.29 12.10 4.38
CA PHE A 362 -2.67 12.12 5.78
C PHE A 362 -4.14 11.74 5.97
N GLY A 363 -4.37 10.72 6.78
CA GLY A 363 -5.69 10.17 7.03
C GLY A 363 -5.65 9.11 8.11
N TRP A 364 -6.81 8.77 8.67
CA TRP A 364 -6.92 7.75 9.74
C TRP A 364 -6.52 6.32 9.30
N GLY A 365 -6.25 6.11 8.01
CA GLY A 365 -5.65 4.90 7.44
C GLY A 365 -4.14 4.79 7.66
N ASN A 366 -3.49 5.93 7.94
CA ASN A 366 -2.03 6.05 8.08
C ASN A 366 -1.61 6.54 9.48
N VAL A 367 -2.57 6.73 10.38
CA VAL A 367 -2.34 7.15 11.76
C VAL A 367 -2.56 5.96 12.69
N LEU A 368 -1.56 5.69 13.53
CA LEU A 368 -1.61 4.75 14.63
C LEU A 368 -2.00 5.48 15.91
N VAL A 369 -2.89 4.87 16.68
CA VAL A 369 -3.38 5.39 17.96
C VAL A 369 -3.35 4.34 19.05
N GLU A 370 -3.30 4.82 20.29
CA GLU A 370 -3.63 4.04 21.47
C GLU A 370 -5.16 3.78 21.51
N PRO A 371 -5.64 2.52 21.45
CA PRO A 371 -7.05 2.17 21.32
C PRO A 371 -8.00 2.82 22.33
N GLU A 372 -7.55 3.01 23.57
CA GLU A 372 -8.41 3.50 24.66
C GLU A 372 -8.49 5.02 24.70
N THR A 373 -7.40 5.70 24.38
CA THR A 373 -7.27 7.16 24.56
C THR A 373 -7.38 7.92 23.25
N GLY A 374 -7.16 7.27 22.11
CA GLY A 374 -7.10 7.89 20.79
C GLY A 374 -5.86 8.77 20.60
N GLN A 375 -4.89 8.70 21.51
CA GLN A 375 -3.62 9.41 21.38
C GLN A 375 -2.82 8.85 20.21
N ILE A 376 -2.23 9.73 19.41
CA ILE A 376 -1.41 9.32 18.26
C ILE A 376 -0.12 8.72 18.79
N THR A 377 0.15 7.49 18.38
CA THR A 377 1.38 6.75 18.72
C THR A 377 2.30 6.61 17.52
N GLY A 378 1.81 6.93 16.31
CA GLY A 378 2.63 6.90 15.11
C GLY A 378 1.91 7.37 13.86
N VAL A 379 2.68 7.78 12.86
CA VAL A 379 2.21 8.11 11.52
C VAL A 379 3.09 7.39 10.51
N ILE A 380 2.48 6.56 9.67
CA ILE A 380 3.17 5.66 8.74
C ILE A 380 2.85 6.01 7.29
N ASP A 381 3.53 5.37 6.34
CA ASP A 381 3.27 5.51 4.91
C ASP A 381 3.51 6.92 4.35
N TRP A 382 4.71 7.46 4.64
CA TRP A 382 5.20 8.76 4.13
C TRP A 382 5.55 8.74 2.62
N ASP A 383 4.98 7.81 1.86
CA ASP A 383 5.34 7.53 0.47
C ASP A 383 4.94 8.65 -0.52
N THR A 384 4.03 9.52 -0.10
CA THR A 384 3.55 10.67 -0.89
C THR A 384 3.93 12.01 -0.27
N ALA A 385 4.78 11.96 0.75
CA ALA A 385 5.16 13.12 1.52
C ALA A 385 6.00 14.09 0.69
N ARG A 386 6.05 15.33 1.16
CA ARG A 386 6.84 16.40 0.57
C ARG A 386 7.50 17.18 1.69
N LEU A 387 8.80 17.47 1.56
CA LEU A 387 9.52 18.30 2.55
C LEU A 387 9.08 19.75 2.50
N GLU A 388 8.66 20.21 1.32
CA GLU A 388 8.10 21.53 1.11
C GLU A 388 6.82 21.39 0.32
N ASP A 389 5.73 21.83 0.92
CA ASP A 389 4.43 21.74 0.33
C ASP A 389 3.57 22.96 0.61
N LEU A 390 2.52 23.09 -0.20
CA LEU A 390 1.55 24.14 -0.11
C LEU A 390 0.70 24.01 1.16
N PRO A 391 0.30 25.14 1.76
CA PRO A 391 -0.38 25.13 3.05
C PRO A 391 -1.78 24.52 2.95
N GLY A 392 -2.13 23.72 3.97
CA GLY A 392 -3.51 23.25 4.19
C GLY A 392 -3.92 22.00 3.41
N ILE A 393 -3.06 21.46 2.53
CA ILE A 393 -3.37 20.30 1.69
C ILE A 393 -3.78 19.08 2.53
N ASP A 394 -2.95 18.68 3.51
CA ASP A 394 -3.24 17.53 4.38
C ASP A 394 -4.50 17.75 5.23
N ARG A 395 -4.74 19.00 5.69
CA ARG A 395 -5.93 19.34 6.48
C ARG A 395 -7.22 19.19 5.66
N VAL A 396 -7.24 19.71 4.43
CA VAL A 396 -8.39 19.53 3.53
C VAL A 396 -8.62 18.05 3.25
N ASN A 397 -7.57 17.29 2.92
CA ASN A 397 -7.68 15.88 2.61
C ASN A 397 -8.17 15.05 3.81
N LEU A 398 -7.71 15.37 5.02
CA LEU A 398 -8.18 14.76 6.25
C LEU A 398 -9.68 14.99 6.47
N GLU A 399 -10.13 16.23 6.32
CA GLU A 399 -11.53 16.61 6.51
C GLU A 399 -12.46 15.94 5.51
N ILE A 400 -12.03 15.89 4.24
CA ILE A 400 -12.73 15.12 3.22
C ILE A 400 -12.84 13.64 3.64
N GLN A 401 -11.76 13.02 4.14
CA GLN A 401 -11.79 11.61 4.56
C GLN A 401 -12.78 11.34 5.70
N PHE A 402 -12.83 12.19 6.72
CA PHE A 402 -13.79 12.04 7.81
C PHE A 402 -15.24 12.17 7.34
N LEU A 403 -15.52 13.13 6.45
CA LEU A 403 -16.86 13.34 5.90
C LEU A 403 -17.27 12.22 4.95
N ARG A 404 -16.33 11.66 4.18
CA ARG A 404 -16.59 10.52 3.29
C ARG A 404 -17.13 9.28 3.99
N ALA A 405 -16.92 9.14 5.30
CA ALA A 405 -17.54 8.08 6.09
C ALA A 405 -19.06 8.23 6.25
N ARG A 406 -19.61 9.42 5.95
CA ARG A 406 -21.01 9.77 6.16
C ARG A 406 -21.72 10.30 4.91
N MET A 407 -20.96 10.77 3.92
CA MET A 407 -21.53 11.32 2.69
C MET A 407 -20.66 11.01 1.46
N PRO A 408 -21.25 11.05 0.24
CA PRO A 408 -20.49 10.86 -0.99
C PRO A 408 -19.38 11.92 -1.17
N PHE A 409 -18.31 11.57 -1.89
CA PHE A 409 -17.15 12.44 -2.10
C PHE A 409 -17.48 13.88 -2.56
N PRO A 410 -18.36 14.12 -3.55
CA PRO A 410 -18.72 15.49 -3.95
C PRO A 410 -19.32 16.33 -2.82
N ALA A 411 -20.20 15.73 -2.02
CA ALA A 411 -20.83 16.41 -0.89
C ALA A 411 -19.81 16.72 0.22
N ALA A 412 -18.87 15.80 0.47
CA ALA A 412 -17.78 16.02 1.40
C ALA A 412 -16.91 17.21 0.96
N VAL A 413 -16.50 17.25 -0.31
CA VAL A 413 -15.71 18.37 -0.86
C VAL A 413 -16.45 19.70 -0.69
N ALA A 414 -17.72 19.76 -1.09
CA ALA A 414 -18.53 20.97 -0.95
C ALA A 414 -18.68 21.41 0.51
N HIS A 415 -18.88 20.46 1.42
CA HIS A 415 -19.05 20.74 2.85
C HIS A 415 -17.76 21.30 3.48
N VAL A 416 -16.58 20.74 3.18
CA VAL A 416 -15.30 21.25 3.70
C VAL A 416 -15.09 22.72 3.33
N TRP A 417 -15.43 23.07 2.09
CA TRP A 417 -15.32 24.45 1.62
C TRP A 417 -16.36 25.38 2.26
N ASN A 418 -17.64 25.01 2.20
CA ASN A 418 -18.74 25.87 2.65
C ASN A 418 -18.70 26.13 4.17
N GLU A 419 -18.38 25.11 4.95
CA GLU A 419 -18.25 25.20 6.41
C GLU A 419 -16.88 25.72 6.87
N ARG A 420 -16.00 26.05 5.92
CA ARG A 420 -14.66 26.61 6.18
C ARG A 420 -13.78 25.74 7.10
N LEU A 421 -14.03 24.43 7.18
CA LEU A 421 -13.39 23.52 8.15
C LEU A 421 -11.85 23.48 8.04
N ALA A 422 -11.33 23.78 6.85
CA ALA A 422 -9.91 23.80 6.57
C ALA A 422 -9.32 25.21 6.32
N HIS A 423 -10.11 26.28 6.45
CA HIS A 423 -9.66 27.63 6.06
C HIS A 423 -8.47 28.12 6.87
N ASP A 424 -8.37 27.78 8.17
CA ASP A 424 -7.23 28.18 9.01
C ASP A 424 -5.89 27.58 8.56
N GLY A 425 -5.93 26.58 7.66
CA GLY A 425 -4.76 25.97 7.05
C GLY A 425 -4.46 26.46 5.64
N LEU A 426 -5.40 27.13 4.95
CA LEU A 426 -5.32 27.46 3.52
C LEU A 426 -4.73 28.85 3.27
N GLY A 427 -3.56 29.12 3.87
CA GLY A 427 -2.88 30.41 3.79
C GLY A 427 -3.16 31.34 4.96
N THR A 428 -2.72 32.59 4.87
CA THR A 428 -2.98 33.64 5.87
C THR A 428 -4.22 34.44 5.51
N ALA A 429 -4.90 35.05 6.49
CA ALA A 429 -6.05 35.92 6.23
C ALA A 429 -5.74 37.05 5.23
N GLU A 430 -4.49 37.52 5.21
CA GLU A 430 -3.99 38.55 4.30
C GLU A 430 -3.90 38.10 2.83
N GLN A 431 -3.76 36.80 2.58
CA GLN A 431 -3.64 36.25 1.22
C GLN A 431 -4.97 36.25 0.45
N GLY A 432 -6.09 36.39 1.16
CA GLY A 432 -7.42 36.57 0.58
C GLY A 432 -8.06 35.31 0.00
N HIS A 433 -9.32 35.46 -0.42
CA HIS A 433 -10.17 34.35 -0.86
C HIS A 433 -9.62 33.58 -2.08
N ALA A 434 -9.02 34.28 -3.04
CA ALA A 434 -8.49 33.65 -4.26
C ALA A 434 -7.37 32.64 -3.96
N VAL A 435 -6.47 32.95 -3.04
CA VAL A 435 -5.38 32.04 -2.63
C VAL A 435 -5.96 30.82 -1.92
N ALA A 436 -6.89 31.02 -0.99
CA ALA A 436 -7.56 29.91 -0.31
C ALA A 436 -8.27 28.97 -1.30
N ARG A 437 -8.94 29.52 -2.33
CA ARG A 437 -9.58 28.73 -3.38
C ARG A 437 -8.58 27.95 -4.23
N ALA A 438 -7.47 28.57 -4.62
CA ALA A 438 -6.43 27.89 -5.37
C ALA A 438 -5.84 26.72 -4.58
N LEU A 439 -5.52 26.92 -3.31
CA LEU A 439 -4.98 25.89 -2.41
C LEU A 439 -6.00 24.75 -2.18
N PHE A 440 -7.28 25.10 -1.98
CA PHE A 440 -8.34 24.09 -1.84
C PHE A 440 -8.51 23.26 -3.11
N GLY A 441 -8.50 23.91 -4.28
CA GLY A 441 -8.53 23.22 -5.57
C GLY A 441 -7.37 22.24 -5.74
N LEU A 442 -6.15 22.67 -5.38
CA LEU A 442 -4.97 21.80 -5.39
C LEU A 442 -5.06 20.64 -4.41
N ALA A 443 -5.65 20.82 -3.23
CA ALA A 443 -5.88 19.71 -2.30
C ALA A 443 -6.78 18.64 -2.93
N VAL A 444 -7.87 19.06 -3.58
CA VAL A 444 -8.78 18.14 -4.28
C VAL A 444 -8.12 17.50 -5.49
N VAL A 445 -7.35 18.26 -6.30
CA VAL A 445 -6.55 17.70 -7.40
C VAL A 445 -5.66 16.58 -6.88
N ARG A 446 -4.93 16.82 -5.80
CA ARG A 446 -4.03 15.83 -5.18
C ARG A 446 -4.75 14.61 -4.63
N TYR A 447 -5.93 14.80 -4.05
CA TYR A 447 -6.77 13.70 -3.63
C TYR A 447 -7.10 12.77 -4.80
N VAL A 448 -7.47 13.35 -5.95
CA VAL A 448 -7.86 12.61 -7.14
C VAL A 448 -6.64 11.99 -7.84
N THR A 449 -5.54 12.73 -8.02
CA THR A 449 -4.31 12.20 -8.66
C THR A 449 -3.69 11.07 -7.85
N ARG A 450 -3.75 11.12 -6.51
CA ARG A 450 -3.37 9.99 -5.66
C ARG A 450 -4.22 8.74 -5.93
N ALA A 451 -5.53 8.90 -6.11
CA ALA A 451 -6.40 7.78 -6.46
C ALA A 451 -6.04 7.19 -7.83
N MET A 452 -5.54 7.99 -8.78
CA MET A 452 -5.06 7.52 -10.09
C MET A 452 -3.85 6.58 -9.98
N SER A 453 -3.09 6.61 -8.89
CA SER A 453 -2.05 5.60 -8.65
C SER A 453 -2.63 4.18 -8.47
N TYR A 454 -3.97 4.07 -8.34
CA TYR A 454 -4.73 2.84 -8.19
C TYR A 454 -5.85 2.76 -9.23
N PRO A 455 -5.58 2.32 -10.48
CA PRO A 455 -6.55 2.39 -11.58
C PRO A 455 -7.92 1.75 -11.28
N GLU A 456 -7.95 0.63 -10.55
CA GLU A 456 -9.19 -0.06 -10.18
C GLU A 456 -10.01 0.74 -9.15
N LEU A 457 -9.36 1.22 -8.07
CA LEU A 457 -10.02 2.07 -7.07
C LEU A 457 -10.47 3.39 -7.70
N TYR A 458 -9.66 3.94 -8.60
CA TYR A 458 -10.02 5.12 -9.37
C TYR A 458 -11.27 4.88 -10.21
N ALA A 459 -11.34 3.78 -10.97
CA ALA A 459 -12.48 3.47 -11.82
C ALA A 459 -13.79 3.39 -11.01
N GLN A 460 -13.75 2.79 -9.82
CA GLN A 460 -14.90 2.72 -8.92
C GLN A 460 -15.33 4.12 -8.40
N ALA A 461 -14.37 4.99 -8.13
CA ALA A 461 -14.61 6.32 -7.56
C ALA A 461 -14.83 7.43 -8.63
N GLN A 462 -14.58 7.13 -9.91
CA GLN A 462 -14.56 8.10 -11.01
C GLN A 462 -15.84 8.95 -11.12
N PRO A 463 -17.07 8.41 -11.00
CA PRO A 463 -18.28 9.24 -11.06
C PRO A 463 -18.33 10.29 -9.95
N GLY A 464 -17.81 9.96 -8.76
CA GLY A 464 -17.67 10.88 -7.64
C GLY A 464 -16.63 11.97 -7.91
N PHE A 465 -15.44 11.58 -8.38
CA PHE A 465 -14.39 12.55 -8.72
C PHE A 465 -14.85 13.55 -9.79
N ARG A 466 -15.49 13.07 -10.85
CA ARG A 466 -16.01 13.89 -11.94
C ARG A 466 -17.01 14.95 -11.44
N ARG A 467 -17.93 14.58 -10.55
CA ARG A 467 -18.90 15.52 -9.96
C ARG A 467 -18.24 16.57 -9.06
N ALA A 468 -17.31 16.16 -8.20
CA ALA A 468 -16.60 17.08 -7.31
C ALA A 468 -15.74 18.10 -8.09
N LEU A 469 -15.06 17.63 -9.14
CA LEU A 469 -14.23 18.49 -10.00
C LEU A 469 -15.08 19.48 -10.82
N ARG A 470 -16.26 19.08 -11.30
CA ARG A 470 -17.20 20.01 -11.93
C ARG A 470 -17.71 21.07 -10.95
N TRP A 471 -18.10 20.65 -9.74
CA TRP A 471 -18.50 21.58 -8.70
C TRP A 471 -17.41 22.63 -8.39
N LEU A 472 -16.14 22.21 -8.29
CA LEU A 472 -15.00 23.13 -8.16
C LEU A 472 -14.92 24.12 -9.33
N SER A 473 -15.07 23.63 -10.56
CA SER A 473 -14.96 24.43 -11.79
C SER A 473 -16.14 25.40 -11.98
N ASP A 474 -17.33 25.07 -11.49
CA ASP A 474 -18.57 25.76 -11.86
C ASP A 474 -19.09 26.66 -10.72
N GLU A 475 -19.04 26.19 -9.48
CA GLU A 475 -19.61 26.87 -8.31
C GLU A 475 -18.60 27.77 -7.58
N LEU A 476 -17.31 27.54 -7.79
CA LEU A 476 -16.24 28.30 -7.14
C LEU A 476 -15.42 29.16 -8.11
N ARG A 477 -16.01 29.54 -9.25
CA ARG A 477 -15.42 30.61 -10.06
C ARG A 477 -15.56 31.94 -9.32
N PRO A 478 -14.52 32.78 -9.33
CA PRO A 478 -14.60 34.13 -8.79
C PRO A 478 -15.64 34.99 -9.52
#